data_AF-A0A441Y633-F1
#
_entry.id   AF-A0A441Y633-F1
#
_cell.length_a   1.000
_cell.length_b   1.000
_cell.length_c   1.000
_cell.angle_alpha   90.00
_cell.angle_beta   90.00
_cell.angle_gamma   90.00
#
_symmetry.space_group_name_H-M   'P 1'
#
loop_
_entity.id
_entity.type
_entity.pdbx_description
1 polymer ?
#
loop_
_entity_poly.entity_id
_entity_poly.type
_entity_poly.pdbx_seq_one_letter_code
_entity_poly.pdbx_strand_id
1 'polypeptide(L)'
;RTAEAARAAGFLSVSEGPGDAEALADALAGDYAGQTIVYLCGRVRFSGFEQRLQSAGVQVRTVEIYDTVALDYPDEAVLARLSGRPVEAVLLYSAKAATAMQALAGRPALAELFRKTCFFALSGRIAAALETVASEQLRVAPEPSEEALLELLRTSP
;
A
#
# COMPACT_ATOMS: atom_id res chain seq x y z
N ARG A 1 4.18 7.14 13.11
CA ARG A 1 5.18 7.46 12.06
C ARG A 1 5.00 8.86 11.48
N THR A 2 3.97 9.15 10.66
CA THR A 2 3.82 10.46 10.00
C THR A 2 3.65 11.62 11.00
N ALA A 3 2.81 11.45 12.02
CA ALA A 3 2.60 12.46 13.05
C ALA A 3 3.85 12.74 13.89
N GLU A 4 4.61 11.69 14.25
CA GLU A 4 5.89 11.82 14.95
C GLU A 4 6.90 12.61 14.11
N ALA A 5 6.97 12.34 12.79
CA ALA A 5 7.83 13.09 11.88
C ALA A 5 7.42 14.57 11.79
N ALA A 6 6.12 14.87 11.78
CA ALA A 6 5.63 16.25 11.84
C ALA A 6 6.03 16.95 13.15
N ARG A 7 5.86 16.29 14.30
CA ARG A 7 6.29 16.84 15.59
C ARG A 7 7.81 17.08 15.62
N ALA A 8 8.59 16.13 15.14
CA ALA A 8 10.05 16.25 15.04
C ALA A 8 10.50 17.39 14.10
N ALA A 9 9.71 17.69 13.06
CA ALA A 9 9.93 18.83 12.17
C ALA A 9 9.51 20.18 12.78
N GLY A 10 8.94 20.20 13.99
CA GLY A 10 8.59 21.42 14.72
C GLY A 10 7.12 21.84 14.62
N PHE A 11 6.23 20.99 14.10
CA PHE A 11 4.79 21.29 14.14
C PHE A 11 4.26 21.25 15.58
N LEU A 12 3.69 22.36 16.04
CA LEU A 12 3.18 22.52 17.41
C LEU A 12 1.80 21.88 17.62
N SER A 13 1.01 21.71 16.56
CA SER A 13 -0.31 21.07 16.59
C SER A 13 -0.34 19.95 15.57
N VAL A 14 -0.51 18.72 16.05
CA VAL A 14 -0.52 17.51 15.22
C VAL A 14 -1.65 16.59 15.67
N SER A 15 -2.64 16.41 14.79
CA SER A 15 -3.70 15.42 14.90
C SER A 15 -3.41 14.22 13.99
N GLU A 16 -3.81 13.03 14.44
CA GLU A 16 -3.61 11.79 13.69
C GLU A 16 -4.97 11.30 13.17
N GLY A 17 -5.00 10.92 11.90
CA GLY A 17 -6.17 10.32 11.29
C GLY A 17 -6.33 8.84 11.67
N PRO A 18 -7.46 8.23 11.32
CA PRO A 18 -7.77 6.82 11.60
C PRO A 18 -6.95 5.81 10.77
N GLY A 19 -5.91 6.25 10.05
CA GLY A 19 -5.06 5.38 9.22
C GLY A 19 -5.54 5.17 7.78
N ASP A 20 -6.71 5.71 7.43
CA ASP A 20 -7.26 5.71 6.08
C ASP A 20 -7.41 7.13 5.55
N ALA A 21 -7.09 7.33 4.27
CA ALA A 21 -7.10 8.65 3.64
C ALA A 21 -8.52 9.21 3.53
N GLU A 22 -9.49 8.38 3.15
CA GLU A 22 -10.87 8.81 2.99
C GLU A 22 -11.51 9.14 4.34
N ALA A 23 -11.28 8.31 5.35
CA ALA A 23 -11.76 8.57 6.71
C ALA A 23 -11.08 9.81 7.34
N LEU A 24 -9.82 10.11 7.01
CA LEU A 24 -9.19 11.37 7.38
C LEU A 24 -9.84 12.58 6.68
N ALA A 25 -10.17 12.46 5.39
CA ALA A 25 -10.90 13.52 4.68
C ALA A 25 -12.27 13.79 5.32
N ASP A 26 -13.01 12.74 5.66
CA ASP A 26 -14.32 12.85 6.31
C ASP A 26 -14.21 13.56 7.68
N ALA A 27 -13.15 13.29 8.46
CA ALA A 27 -12.90 13.96 9.73
C ALA A 27 -12.53 15.45 9.60
N LEU A 28 -11.95 15.86 8.46
CA LEU A 28 -11.57 17.24 8.20
C LEU A 28 -12.68 18.05 7.50
N ALA A 29 -13.56 17.39 6.75
CA ALA A 29 -14.53 18.01 5.87
C ALA A 29 -15.37 19.11 6.53
N GLY A 30 -15.89 18.86 7.75
CA GLY A 30 -16.77 19.79 8.45
C GLY A 30 -16.06 21.07 8.92
N ASP A 31 -14.90 20.92 9.55
CA ASP A 31 -14.19 22.04 10.17
C ASP A 31 -13.53 22.98 9.15
N TYR A 32 -13.24 22.47 7.95
CA TYR A 32 -12.48 23.19 6.92
C TYR A 32 -13.31 23.60 5.69
N ALA A 33 -14.64 23.45 5.72
CA ALA A 33 -15.50 23.90 4.63
C ALA A 33 -15.28 25.38 4.29
N GLY A 34 -15.10 25.70 3.00
CA GLY A 34 -14.78 27.04 2.52
C GLY A 34 -13.32 27.48 2.72
N GLN A 35 -12.49 26.66 3.37
CA GLN A 35 -11.07 26.93 3.57
C GLN A 35 -10.20 26.27 2.49
N THR A 36 -8.92 26.61 2.50
CA THR A 36 -7.89 25.96 1.66
C THR A 36 -6.90 25.22 2.54
N ILE A 37 -6.64 23.95 2.22
CA ILE A 37 -5.60 23.16 2.86
C ILE A 37 -4.46 22.87 1.89
N VAL A 38 -3.24 22.78 2.41
CA VAL A 38 -2.08 22.30 1.66
C VAL A 38 -1.88 20.81 1.96
N TYR A 39 -1.89 20.00 0.91
CA TYR A 39 -1.69 18.56 1.01
C TYR A 39 -0.32 18.17 0.47
N LEU A 40 0.61 17.83 1.38
CA LEU A 40 1.91 17.28 1.03
C LEU A 40 1.78 15.78 0.77
N CYS A 41 2.06 15.33 -0.45
CA CYS A 41 1.78 13.95 -0.83
C CYS A 41 2.80 13.36 -1.81
N GLY A 42 2.68 12.05 -2.03
CA GLY A 42 3.37 11.38 -3.12
C GLY A 42 2.71 11.66 -4.46
N ARG A 43 3.48 11.63 -5.54
CA ARG A 43 2.98 11.75 -6.91
C ARG A 43 2.01 10.63 -7.27
N VAL A 44 2.32 9.40 -6.89
CA VAL A 44 1.45 8.23 -7.07
C VAL A 44 0.62 8.04 -5.80
N ARG A 45 -0.70 8.27 -5.90
CA ARG A 45 -1.65 8.17 -4.78
C ARG A 45 -3.07 7.92 -5.29
N PHE A 46 -3.97 7.56 -4.36
CA PHE A 46 -5.41 7.54 -4.62
C PHE A 46 -5.98 8.95 -4.47
N SER A 47 -6.92 9.33 -5.33
CA SER A 47 -7.56 10.65 -5.33
C SER A 47 -8.69 10.81 -4.31
N GLY A 48 -9.04 9.76 -3.56
CA GLY A 48 -10.20 9.74 -2.67
C GLY A 48 -10.14 10.79 -1.57
N PHE A 49 -8.94 11.13 -1.08
CA PHE A 49 -8.73 12.20 -0.10
C PHE A 49 -9.14 13.56 -0.67
N GLU A 50 -8.59 13.94 -1.82
CA GLU A 50 -8.90 15.21 -2.46
C GLU A 50 -10.36 15.29 -2.89
N GLN A 51 -10.89 14.22 -3.48
CA GLN A 51 -12.27 14.16 -3.96
C GLN A 51 -13.28 14.38 -2.83
N ARG A 52 -13.08 13.75 -1.67
CA ARG A 52 -13.96 13.90 -0.50
C ARG A 52 -13.95 15.31 0.06
N LEU A 53 -12.75 15.89 0.23
CA LEU A 53 -12.61 17.25 0.72
C LEU A 53 -13.19 18.30 -0.23
N GLN A 54 -12.94 18.15 -1.54
CA GLN A 54 -13.52 19.03 -2.55
C GLN A 54 -15.05 18.94 -2.57
N SER A 55 -15.60 17.73 -2.42
CA SER A 55 -17.05 17.52 -2.33
C SER A 55 -17.66 18.17 -1.09
N ALA A 56 -16.89 18.32 -0.01
CA ALA A 56 -17.27 19.04 1.21
C ALA A 56 -17.01 20.55 1.15
N GLY A 57 -16.58 21.09 0.00
CA GLY A 57 -16.30 22.51 -0.17
C GLY A 57 -14.96 22.97 0.39
N VAL A 58 -14.02 22.05 0.66
CA VAL A 58 -12.64 22.35 1.05
C VAL A 58 -11.77 22.42 -0.20
N GLN A 59 -11.05 23.52 -0.40
CA GLN A 59 -10.07 23.62 -1.48
C GLN A 59 -8.79 22.88 -1.09
N VAL A 60 -8.35 21.93 -1.92
CA VAL A 60 -7.12 21.17 -1.68
C VAL A 60 -6.02 21.64 -2.63
N ARG A 61 -4.97 22.25 -2.10
CA ARG A 61 -3.76 22.58 -2.83
C ARG A 61 -2.73 21.47 -2.65
N THR A 62 -2.61 20.62 -3.64
CA THR A 62 -1.66 19.50 -3.60
C THR A 62 -0.23 19.94 -3.92
N VAL A 63 0.72 19.43 -3.15
CA VAL A 63 2.16 19.61 -3.36
C VAL A 63 2.81 18.23 -3.34
N GLU A 64 3.23 17.77 -4.52
CA GLU A 64 3.90 16.48 -4.68
C GLU A 64 5.36 16.59 -4.24
N ILE A 65 5.71 15.90 -3.16
CA ILE A 65 7.02 16.02 -2.50
C ILE A 65 7.89 14.76 -2.61
N TYR A 66 7.33 13.66 -3.12
CA TYR A 66 8.08 12.44 -3.42
C TYR A 66 7.39 11.61 -4.52
N ASP A 67 8.12 10.66 -5.10
CA ASP A 67 7.61 9.72 -6.10
C ASP A 67 7.88 8.28 -5.68
N THR A 68 7.01 7.36 -6.13
CA THR A 68 7.17 5.91 -5.97
C THR A 68 7.50 5.33 -7.33
N VAL A 69 8.77 5.08 -7.59
CA VAL A 69 9.24 4.56 -8.88
C VAL A 69 9.21 3.03 -8.87
N ALA A 70 8.70 2.42 -9.95
CA ALA A 70 8.77 0.98 -10.11
C ALA A 70 10.21 0.57 -10.48
N LEU A 71 10.72 -0.47 -9.82
CA LEU A 71 12.01 -1.04 -10.14
C LEU A 71 11.81 -2.31 -10.95
N ASP A 72 12.35 -2.32 -12.16
CA ASP A 72 12.36 -3.50 -13.02
C ASP A 72 13.69 -4.23 -12.85
N TYR A 73 13.72 -5.19 -11.93
CA TYR A 73 14.89 -6.02 -11.71
C TYR A 73 15.01 -7.05 -12.83
N PRO A 74 16.21 -7.25 -13.40
CA PRO A 74 16.41 -8.33 -14.37
C PRO A 74 16.35 -9.69 -13.66
N ASP A 75 15.94 -10.73 -14.41
CA ASP A 75 15.63 -12.03 -13.84
C ASP A 75 16.83 -12.65 -13.11
N GLU A 76 18.06 -12.47 -13.63
CA GLU A 76 19.29 -12.95 -13.01
C GLU A 76 19.57 -12.30 -11.64
N ALA A 77 19.19 -11.04 -11.44
CA ALA A 77 19.38 -10.35 -10.17
C ALA A 77 18.43 -10.93 -9.11
N VAL A 78 17.20 -11.24 -9.51
CA VAL A 78 16.19 -11.85 -8.61
C VAL A 78 16.59 -13.28 -8.24
N LEU A 79 16.99 -14.07 -9.23
CA LEU A 79 17.49 -15.44 -9.03
C LEU A 79 18.69 -15.48 -8.08
N ALA A 80 19.67 -14.60 -8.30
CA ALA A 80 20.84 -14.50 -7.44
C ALA A 80 20.46 -14.11 -6.00
N ARG A 81 19.55 -13.14 -5.85
CA ARG A 81 19.11 -12.67 -4.53
C ARG A 81 18.36 -13.73 -3.72
N LEU A 82 17.59 -14.57 -4.39
CA LEU A 82 16.89 -15.71 -3.80
C LEU A 82 17.75 -16.98 -3.70
N SER A 83 18.96 -16.96 -4.29
CA SER A 83 19.82 -18.13 -4.43
C SER A 83 19.12 -19.31 -5.12
N GLY A 84 18.22 -19.01 -6.07
CA GLY A 84 17.39 -20.00 -6.76
C GLY A 84 16.40 -20.77 -5.85
N ARG A 85 16.19 -20.33 -4.60
CA ARG A 85 15.29 -21.01 -3.67
C ARG A 85 13.84 -20.55 -3.89
N PRO A 86 12.86 -21.48 -3.83
CA PRO A 86 11.44 -21.13 -3.88
C PRO A 86 11.07 -20.11 -2.80
N VAL A 87 10.12 -19.24 -3.12
CA VAL A 87 9.54 -18.28 -2.19
C VAL A 87 8.27 -18.88 -1.59
N GLU A 88 8.24 -19.00 -0.27
CA GLU A 88 7.10 -19.61 0.44
C GLU A 88 5.97 -18.58 0.66
N ALA A 89 6.33 -17.34 1.01
CA ALA A 89 5.39 -16.30 1.35
C ALA A 89 5.80 -14.93 0.78
N VAL A 90 4.80 -14.17 0.32
CA VAL A 90 4.96 -12.75 -0.06
C VAL A 90 3.91 -11.92 0.66
N LEU A 91 4.35 -10.87 1.36
CA LEU A 91 3.49 -9.93 2.07
C LEU A 91 3.32 -8.65 1.25
N LEU A 92 2.07 -8.24 1.01
CA LEU A 92 1.70 -7.15 0.12
C LEU A 92 0.98 -6.04 0.89
N TYR A 93 1.61 -4.87 0.91
CA TYR A 93 1.16 -3.69 1.66
C TYR A 93 0.50 -2.63 0.77
N SER A 94 0.51 -2.80 -0.55
CA SER A 94 -0.14 -1.87 -1.48
C SER A 94 -0.57 -2.57 -2.77
N ALA A 95 -1.60 -2.04 -3.42
CA ALA A 95 -2.08 -2.54 -4.72
C ALA A 95 -0.97 -2.42 -5.78
N LYS A 96 -0.19 -1.34 -5.75
CA LYS A 96 0.95 -1.15 -6.67
C LYS A 96 2.01 -2.24 -6.50
N ALA A 97 2.35 -2.60 -5.27
CA ALA A 97 3.29 -3.69 -5.00
C ALA A 97 2.71 -5.05 -5.43
N ALA A 98 1.41 -5.28 -5.23
CA ALA A 98 0.73 -6.49 -5.67
C ALA A 98 0.80 -6.67 -7.20
N THR A 99 0.47 -5.64 -7.97
CA THR A 99 0.58 -5.68 -9.44
C THR A 99 2.02 -5.93 -9.90
N ALA A 100 3.01 -5.22 -9.29
CA ALA A 100 4.42 -5.42 -9.63
C ALA A 100 4.90 -6.85 -9.30
N MET A 101 4.45 -7.39 -8.15
CA MET A 101 4.77 -8.76 -7.74
C MET A 101 4.14 -9.80 -8.66
N GLN A 102 2.87 -9.64 -9.06
CA GLN A 102 2.21 -10.55 -10.00
C GLN A 102 2.94 -10.57 -11.35
N ALA A 103 3.34 -9.41 -11.86
CA ALA A 103 4.13 -9.30 -13.08
C ALA A 103 5.50 -9.99 -12.94
N LEU A 104 6.16 -9.85 -11.78
CA LEU A 104 7.44 -10.51 -11.50
C LEU A 104 7.31 -12.04 -11.39
N ALA A 105 6.33 -12.52 -10.63
CA ALA A 105 6.07 -13.95 -10.43
C ALA A 105 5.62 -14.65 -11.72
N GLY A 106 4.96 -13.92 -12.62
CA GLY A 106 4.53 -14.43 -13.93
C GLY A 106 5.62 -14.55 -14.98
N ARG A 107 6.85 -14.08 -14.71
CA ARG A 107 7.94 -14.20 -15.68
C ARG A 107 8.37 -15.66 -15.84
N PRO A 108 8.53 -16.17 -17.08
CA PRO A 108 8.88 -17.58 -17.30
C PRO A 108 10.13 -18.05 -16.56
N ALA A 109 11.17 -17.20 -16.46
CA ALA A 109 12.42 -17.55 -15.78
C ALA A 109 12.29 -17.61 -14.24
N LEU A 110 11.24 -17.01 -13.67
CA LEU A 110 11.00 -16.91 -12.23
C LEU A 110 9.80 -17.76 -11.77
N ALA A 111 8.95 -18.22 -12.68
CA ALA A 111 7.69 -18.89 -12.39
C ALA A 111 7.85 -20.07 -11.41
N GLU A 112 8.89 -20.88 -11.56
CA GLU A 112 9.13 -22.02 -10.65
C GLU A 112 9.48 -21.58 -9.22
N LEU A 113 10.11 -20.42 -9.02
CA LEU A 113 10.39 -19.89 -7.68
C LEU A 113 9.10 -19.54 -6.94
N PHE A 114 8.08 -19.09 -7.68
CA PHE A 114 6.83 -18.58 -7.11
C PHE A 114 5.65 -19.55 -7.22
N ARG A 115 5.84 -20.72 -7.84
CA ARG A 115 4.78 -21.68 -8.15
C ARG A 115 3.94 -22.10 -6.93
N LYS A 116 4.56 -22.18 -5.75
CA LYS A 116 3.92 -22.56 -4.49
C LYS A 116 3.78 -21.39 -3.49
N THR A 117 4.05 -20.17 -3.92
CA THR A 117 4.02 -19.01 -3.02
C THR A 117 2.61 -18.73 -2.53
N CYS A 118 2.49 -18.51 -1.22
CA CYS A 118 1.31 -17.92 -0.61
C CYS A 118 1.45 -16.39 -0.59
N PHE A 119 0.45 -15.68 -1.10
CA PHE A 119 0.38 -14.22 -1.12
C PHE A 119 -0.54 -13.74 0.00
N PHE A 120 -0.02 -12.82 0.80
CA PHE A 120 -0.70 -12.26 1.95
C PHE A 120 -0.94 -10.77 1.68
N ALA A 121 -2.20 -10.36 1.58
CA ALA A 121 -2.58 -8.99 1.31
C ALA A 121 -3.10 -8.30 2.58
N LEU A 122 -2.60 -7.10 2.86
CA LEU A 122 -3.03 -6.30 4.02
C LEU A 122 -4.52 -5.90 3.95
N SER A 123 -5.14 -5.92 2.78
CA SER A 123 -6.56 -5.58 2.63
C SER A 123 -7.16 -6.21 1.38
N GLY A 124 -8.50 -6.29 1.32
CA GLY A 124 -9.22 -6.79 0.14
C GLY A 124 -8.91 -5.99 -1.14
N ARG A 125 -8.68 -4.68 -1.02
CA ARG A 125 -8.27 -3.84 -2.17
C ARG A 125 -6.92 -4.25 -2.74
N ILE A 126 -5.98 -4.66 -1.90
CA ILE A 126 -4.65 -5.12 -2.35
C ILE A 126 -4.78 -6.51 -2.97
N ALA A 127 -5.59 -7.38 -2.37
CA ALA A 127 -5.89 -8.70 -2.90
C ALA A 127 -6.53 -8.64 -4.30
N ALA A 128 -7.45 -7.70 -4.51
CA ALA A 128 -8.11 -7.49 -5.81
C ALA A 128 -7.15 -7.05 -6.92
N ALA A 129 -5.95 -6.55 -6.59
CA ALA A 129 -4.93 -6.22 -7.58
C ALA A 129 -4.12 -7.45 -8.05
N LEU A 130 -4.33 -8.62 -7.44
CA LEU A 130 -3.76 -9.91 -7.87
C LEU A 130 -4.77 -10.67 -8.73
N GLU A 131 -4.75 -10.44 -10.04
CA GLU A 131 -5.79 -10.96 -10.94
C GLU A 131 -5.60 -12.44 -11.32
N THR A 132 -4.37 -12.92 -11.36
CA THR A 132 -4.03 -14.27 -11.85
C THR A 132 -3.58 -15.24 -10.76
N VAL A 133 -3.57 -14.81 -9.50
CA VAL A 133 -3.19 -15.66 -8.36
C VAL A 133 -4.37 -16.53 -7.96
N ALA A 134 -4.14 -17.83 -7.77
CA ALA A 134 -5.18 -18.75 -7.33
C ALA A 134 -5.71 -18.35 -5.94
N SER A 135 -7.02 -18.46 -5.73
CA SER A 135 -7.64 -18.11 -4.44
C SER A 135 -7.09 -18.95 -3.29
N GLU A 136 -6.67 -20.20 -3.54
CA GLU A 136 -6.07 -21.05 -2.52
C GLU A 136 -4.70 -20.54 -2.04
N GLN A 137 -4.01 -19.75 -2.86
CA GLN A 137 -2.70 -19.15 -2.55
C GLN A 137 -2.82 -17.74 -1.96
N LEU A 138 -4.03 -17.15 -1.94
CA LEU A 138 -4.24 -15.78 -1.48
C LEU A 138 -4.87 -15.76 -0.08
N ARG A 139 -4.31 -14.95 0.81
CA ARG A 139 -4.83 -14.68 2.15
C ARG A 139 -4.96 -13.17 2.35
N VAL A 140 -6.02 -12.74 3.01
CA VAL A 140 -6.29 -11.32 3.27
C VAL A 140 -6.38 -11.11 4.77
N ALA A 141 -5.68 -10.10 5.28
CA ALA A 141 -5.76 -9.76 6.69
C ALA A 141 -7.19 -9.33 7.06
N PRO A 142 -7.72 -9.75 8.23
CA PRO A 142 -9.07 -9.38 8.67
C PRO A 142 -9.22 -7.88 8.90
N GLU A 143 -8.11 -7.19 9.19
CA GLU A 143 -8.01 -5.74 9.33
C GLU A 143 -6.70 -5.25 8.69
N PRO A 144 -6.61 -3.99 8.25
CA PRO A 144 -5.43 -3.45 7.58
C PRO A 144 -4.30 -3.08 8.55
N SER A 145 -3.89 -4.03 9.40
CA SER A 145 -2.78 -3.89 10.35
C SER A 145 -1.65 -4.87 10.00
N GLU A 146 -0.40 -4.43 10.19
CA GLU A 146 0.77 -5.28 9.93
C GLU A 146 0.78 -6.52 10.85
N GLU A 147 0.29 -6.36 12.09
CA GLU A 147 0.15 -7.44 13.05
C GLU A 147 -0.84 -8.51 12.56
N ALA A 148 -2.02 -8.12 12.08
CA ALA A 148 -2.99 -9.03 11.50
C ALA A 148 -2.46 -9.73 10.23
N LEU A 149 -1.66 -9.04 9.42
CA LEU A 149 -1.02 -9.62 8.24
C LEU A 149 0.02 -10.68 8.62
N LEU A 150 0.85 -10.41 9.62
CA LEU A 150 1.88 -11.34 10.10
C LEU A 150 1.27 -12.56 10.79
N GLU A 151 0.14 -12.41 11.47
CA GLU A 151 -0.55 -13.55 12.13
C GLU A 151 -1.04 -14.60 11.11
N LEU A 152 -1.32 -14.19 9.86
CA LEU A 152 -1.64 -15.13 8.79
C LEU A 152 -0.50 -16.10 8.45
N LEU A 153 0.75 -15.74 8.74
CA LEU A 153 1.91 -16.63 8.54
C LEU A 153 1.92 -17.79 9.53
N ARG A 154 1.33 -17.62 10.71
CA ARG A 154 1.31 -18.64 11.78
C ARG A 154 0.19 -19.66 11.59
N THR A 155 -0.84 -19.26 10.84
CA THR A 155 -2.07 -20.02 10.63
C THR A 155 -2.17 -20.59 9.22
N SER A 156 -1.23 -20.25 8.33
CA SER A 156 -1.09 -20.91 7.04
C SER A 156 -0.36 -22.25 7.18
N PRO A 157 -0.82 -23.29 6.46
CA PRO A 157 -0.19 -24.61 6.47
C PRO A 157 1.19 -24.63 5.81
#